data_AF-A0A2V6YAX3-F1
#
_entry.id   AF-A0A2V6YAX3-F1
#
_cell.length_a   1.000
_cell.length_b   1.000
_cell.length_c   1.000
_cell.angle_alpha   90.00
_cell.angle_beta   90.00
_cell.angle_gamma   90.00
#
_symmetry.space_group_name_H-M   'P 1'
#
loop_
_entity.id
_entity.type
_entity.pdbx_description
1 polymer ?
#
loop_
_entity_poly.entity_id
_entity_poly.type
_entity_poly.pdbx_seq_one_letter_code
_entity_poly.pdbx_strand_id
1 'polypeptide(L)' 'MRARTVGELQASGYAAKSVKQELRDNLIARLQSGEPLFPGIVGYDESVVPQIENAILSGQD' A
#
# COMPACT_ATOMS: atom_id res chain seq x y z
N MET A 1 -1.30 -18.52 14.26
CA MET A 1 -0.75 -17.69 15.36
C MET A 1 -0.18 -16.43 14.74
N ARG A 2 -0.50 -15.23 15.25
CA ARG A 2 0.01 -13.95 14.71
C ARG A 2 1.24 -13.56 15.53
N ALA A 3 2.36 -13.25 14.88
CA ALA A 3 3.59 -12.82 15.56
C ALA A 3 3.33 -11.54 16.37
N ARG A 4 3.88 -11.47 17.59
CA ARG A 4 3.77 -10.33 18.52
C ARG A 4 5.08 -9.57 18.69
N THR A 5 6.18 -10.14 18.23
CA THR A 5 7.51 -9.51 18.26
C THR A 5 8.16 -9.57 16.88
N VAL A 6 9.15 -8.71 16.64
CA VAL A 6 9.95 -8.74 15.41
C VAL A 6 10.70 -10.08 15.28
N GLY A 7 11.19 -10.63 16.39
CA GLY A 7 11.85 -11.94 16.40
C GLY A 7 10.92 -13.08 15.99
N GLU A 8 9.67 -13.08 16.47
CA GLU A 8 8.65 -14.05 16.04
C GLU A 8 8.29 -13.89 14.56
N LEU A 9 8.24 -12.65 14.05
CA LEU A 9 7.97 -12.37 12.64
C LEU A 9 9.09 -12.92 11.74
N GLN A 10 10.35 -12.68 12.12
CA GLN A 10 11.51 -13.23 11.41
C GLN A 10 11.51 -14.77 11.43
N ALA A 11 11.27 -15.38 12.59
CA ALA A 11 11.21 -16.83 12.74
C ALA A 11 10.09 -17.48 11.93
N SER A 12 9.03 -16.74 11.59
CA SER A 12 7.93 -17.23 10.75
C SER A 12 8.26 -17.33 9.26
N GLY A 13 9.47 -16.91 8.85
CA GLY A 13 9.89 -16.90 7.44
C GLY A 13 9.40 -15.65 6.69
N TYR A 14 9.07 -14.57 7.40
CA TYR A 14 8.65 -13.32 6.78
C TYR A 14 9.76 -12.74 5.91
N ALA A 15 9.50 -12.58 4.62
CA ALA A 15 10.37 -11.87 3.69
C ALA A 15 9.99 -10.39 3.67
N ALA A 16 10.90 -9.52 4.14
CA ALA A 16 10.69 -8.08 4.08
C ALA A 16 10.59 -7.61 2.63
N LYS A 17 9.60 -6.75 2.37
CA LYS A 17 9.42 -6.06 1.09
C LYS A 17 10.04 -4.67 1.19
N SER A 18 10.41 -4.10 0.05
CA SER A 18 10.71 -2.68 0.01
C SER A 18 9.42 -1.89 0.28
N VAL A 19 9.55 -0.71 0.87
CA VAL A 19 8.41 0.21 1.08
C VAL A 19 7.64 0.43 -0.21
N LYS A 20 8.34 0.62 -1.33
CA LYS A 20 7.72 0.77 -2.67
C LYS A 20 6.86 -0.42 -3.06
N GLN A 21 7.34 -1.64 -2.80
CA GLN A 21 6.57 -2.85 -3.10
C GLN A 21 5.35 -2.98 -2.18
N GLU A 22 5.49 -2.66 -0.89
CA GLU A 22 4.36 -2.66 0.03
C GLU A 22 3.29 -1.62 -0.38
N LEU A 23 3.70 -0.42 -0.76
CA LEU A 23 2.79 0.62 -1.26
C LEU A 23 2.04 0.16 -2.50
N ARG A 24 2.73 -0.45 -3.48
CA ARG A 24 2.11 -0.99 -4.69
C ARG A 24 1.12 -2.10 -4.38
N ASP A 25 1.50 -3.06 -3.56
CA ASP A 25 0.64 -4.19 -3.21
C ASP A 25 -0.63 -3.72 -2.48
N ASN A 26 -0.48 -2.77 -1.55
CA ASN A 26 -1.59 -2.18 -0.82
C ASN A 26 -2.52 -1.36 -1.72
N LEU A 27 -1.96 -0.59 -2.66
CA LEU A 27 -2.73 0.18 -3.63
C LEU A 27 -3.57 -0.74 -4.51
N ILE A 28 -2.97 -1.80 -5.08
CA ILE A 28 -3.70 -2.78 -5.89
C ILE A 28 -4.83 -3.43 -5.10
N ALA A 29 -4.56 -3.84 -3.86
CA ALA A 29 -5.58 -4.45 -3.00
C ALA A 29 -6.76 -3.50 -2.73
N ARG A 30 -6.51 -2.20 -2.49
CA ARG A 30 -7.58 -1.21 -2.30
C ARG A 30 -8.37 -0.93 -3.58
N LEU A 31 -7.70 -0.83 -4.71
CA LEU A 31 -8.37 -0.65 -6.00
C LEU A 31 -9.29 -1.85 -6.31
N GLN A 32 -8.85 -3.06 -5.97
CA GLN A 32 -9.67 -4.28 -6.13
C GLN A 32 -10.85 -4.35 -5.17
N SER A 33 -10.73 -3.83 -3.95
CA SER A 33 -11.84 -3.79 -2.99
C SER A 33 -12.85 -2.69 -3.29
N GLY A 34 -12.48 -1.69 -4.09
CA GLY A 34 -13.31 -0.51 -4.38
C GLY A 34 -13.45 0.44 -3.18
N GLU A 35 -12.65 0.24 -2.13
CA GLU A 35 -12.63 1.13 -0.98
C GLU A 35 -11.91 2.45 -1.33
N PRO A 36 -12.35 3.59 -0.76
CA PRO A 36 -11.66 4.86 -0.96
C PRO A 36 -10.18 4.76 -0.56
N LEU A 37 -9.27 5.17 -1.43
CA LEU A 37 -7.83 5.13 -1.17
C LEU A 37 -7.43 6.06 -0.02
N PHE A 38 -8.00 7.26 0.01
CA PHE A 38 -7.69 8.30 0.99
C PHE A 38 -8.96 8.76 1.71
N PRO A 39 -9.49 7.96 2.65
CA PRO A 39 -10.68 8.35 3.40
C PRO A 39 -10.41 9.63 4.20
N GLY A 40 -11.27 10.63 4.02
CA GLY A 40 -11.17 11.95 4.68
C GLY A 40 -10.42 13.01 3.88
N ILE A 41 -9.82 12.67 2.73
CA ILE A 41 -9.36 13.67 1.74
C ILE A 41 -10.53 14.02 0.82
N VAL A 42 -10.84 15.30 0.67
CA VAL A 42 -11.97 15.79 -0.14
C VAL A 42 -11.48 16.77 -1.20
N GLY A 43 -11.98 16.62 -2.43
CA GLY A 43 -11.74 17.58 -3.52
C GLY A 43 -10.47 17.32 -4.34
N TYR A 44 -9.81 16.17 -4.14
CA TYR A 44 -8.59 15.78 -4.87
C TYR A 44 -8.78 14.58 -5.78
N ASP A 45 -10.01 14.07 -5.87
CA ASP A 45 -10.38 12.87 -6.63
C ASP A 45 -10.02 12.99 -8.11
N GLU A 46 -10.10 14.20 -8.67
CA GLU A 46 -9.81 14.47 -10.09
C GLU A 46 -8.41 15.07 -10.34
N SER A 47 -7.57 15.21 -9.31
CA SER A 47 -6.25 15.85 -9.46
C SER A 47 -5.11 15.03 -8.85
N VAL A 48 -4.94 15.09 -7.53
CA VAL A 48 -3.78 14.52 -6.83
C VAL A 48 -3.92 13.01 -6.68
N VAL A 49 -5.12 12.50 -6.41
CA VAL A 49 -5.33 11.07 -6.19
C VAL A 49 -4.91 10.24 -7.41
N PRO A 50 -5.35 10.55 -8.65
CA PRO A 50 -4.91 9.82 -9.84
C PRO A 50 -3.40 9.93 -10.10
N GLN A 51 -2.76 11.04 -9.74
CA GLN A 51 -1.32 11.21 -9.92
C GLN A 51 -0.52 10.29 -8.99
N ILE A 52 -0.94 10.17 -7.73
CA ILE A 52 -0.31 9.28 -6.75
C ILE A 52 -0.49 7.82 -7.16
N GLU A 53 -1.69 7.42 -7.59
CA GLU A 53 -1.95 6.07 -8.08
C GLU A 53 -1.00 5.72 -9.23
N ASN A 54 -0.90 6.59 -10.23
CA ASN A 54 -0.02 6.38 -11.38
C ASN A 54 1.46 6.32 -10.98
N ALA A 55 1.92 7.19 -10.07
CA ALA A 55 3.31 7.19 -9.60
C ALA A 55 3.68 5.86 -8.92
N ILE A 56 2.83 5.36 -8.03
CA ILE A 56 3.05 4.11 -7.30
C ILE A 56 2.99 2.90 -8.25
N LEU A 57 1.99 2.86 -9.15
CA LEU A 57 1.82 1.77 -10.11
C LEU A 57 2.98 1.69 -11.10
N SER A 58 3.44 2.84 -11.61
CA SER A 58 4.59 2.92 -12.52
C SER A 58 5.95 2.72 -11.84
N GLY A 59 6.00 2.83 -10.51
CA GLY A 59 7.26 2.76 -9.74
C GLY A 59 8.14 4.00 -9.91
N GLN A 60 7.53 5.15 -10.17
CA GLN A 60 8.18 6.46 -10.25
C GLN A 60 8.22 7.22 -8.91
N ASP A 61 7.92 6.55 -7.80
CA ASP A 61 8.02 7.10 -6.43
C ASP A 61 9.45 7.12 -5.88
#